data_AF-A0A2P4XRN1-F1
#
_entry.id   AF-A0A2P4XRN1-F1
#
_cell.length_a   1.000
_cell.length_b   1.000
_cell.length_c   1.000
_cell.angle_alpha   90.00
_cell.angle_beta   90.00
_cell.angle_gamma   90.00
#
_symmetry.space_group_name_H-M   'P 1'
#
loop_
_entity.id
_entity.type
_entity.pdbx_description
1 polymer ?
#
loop_
_entity_poly.entity_id
_entity_poly.type
_entity_poly.pdbx_seq_one_letter_code
_entity_poly.pdbx_strand_id
1 'polypeptide(L)'
;MTASATTCVADHERPHQLQKLQKLKPHDCAIMVAAKTGEDVELPTVPRLQGLQHSLQLDLEAHRRWNSSLSLGFLNSVDRIEINETRIEDKTVYYTLEVYLSLPTSRLPTSPDACSPRHHATHPTFKVERCFTEFEELRENVLKSVSRMPQCTCQYCMDFLVYIRYKFSQPRGIVKLTSGTEKRKQILATFINDFVAMGQRRAPTLGKRKCEAQKLVPAMVEAFLLNNARDC
;
A
#
# COMPACT_ATOMS: atom_id res chain seq x y z
N MET A 1 -42.96 1.74 -57.45
CA MET A 1 -42.01 2.68 -56.84
C MET A 1 -42.59 3.18 -55.53
N THR A 2 -41.70 3.51 -54.57
CA THR A 2 -41.89 4.01 -53.19
C THR A 2 -42.38 3.00 -52.13
N ALA A 3 -41.40 2.37 -51.49
CA ALA A 3 -41.45 1.92 -50.11
C ALA A 3 -41.22 3.11 -49.16
N SER A 4 -41.84 3.12 -47.99
CA SER A 4 -41.29 3.82 -46.81
C SER A 4 -41.85 3.26 -45.51
N ALA A 5 -40.95 3.21 -44.53
CA ALA A 5 -40.95 2.39 -43.34
C ALA A 5 -41.99 2.78 -42.28
N THR A 6 -42.45 1.74 -41.58
CA THR A 6 -43.12 1.79 -40.28
C THR A 6 -42.06 1.94 -39.17
N THR A 7 -42.16 2.97 -38.34
CA THR A 7 -41.45 3.07 -37.06
C THR A 7 -42.45 3.35 -35.96
N CYS A 8 -42.81 2.31 -35.22
CA CYS A 8 -43.55 2.42 -33.96
C CYS A 8 -42.55 2.65 -32.82
N VAL A 9 -42.76 3.75 -32.11
CA VAL A 9 -42.11 4.10 -30.84
C VAL A 9 -42.68 3.16 -29.78
N ALA A 10 -41.81 2.41 -29.08
CA ALA A 10 -42.19 1.60 -27.93
C ALA A 10 -41.60 2.22 -26.66
N ASP A 11 -42.51 2.53 -25.74
CA ASP A 11 -42.29 3.00 -24.38
C ASP A 11 -41.34 2.09 -23.59
N HIS A 12 -40.31 2.69 -22.98
CA HIS A 12 -39.52 2.06 -21.94
C HIS A 12 -40.18 2.28 -20.58
N GLU A 13 -41.05 1.34 -20.18
CA GLU A 13 -41.50 1.21 -18.79
C GLU A 13 -40.31 0.89 -17.86
N ARG A 14 -40.15 1.73 -16.83
CA ARG A 14 -39.29 1.51 -15.65
C ARG A 14 -39.91 0.47 -14.72
N PRO A 15 -39.17 -0.55 -14.26
CA PRO A 15 -39.61 -1.33 -13.11
C PRO A 15 -39.22 -0.64 -11.79
N HIS A 16 -40.20 -0.08 -11.09
CA HIS A 16 -40.12 0.25 -9.68
C HIS A 16 -40.17 -1.04 -8.84
N GLN A 17 -39.03 -1.44 -8.26
CA GLN A 17 -38.97 -2.45 -7.19
C GLN A 17 -38.05 -1.91 -6.07
N LEU A 18 -38.58 -0.96 -5.30
CA LEU A 18 -38.05 -0.60 -3.99
C LEU A 18 -38.36 -1.77 -3.04
N GLN A 19 -37.38 -2.65 -2.87
CA GLN A 19 -37.42 -3.70 -1.86
C GLN A 19 -37.61 -3.03 -0.49
N LYS A 20 -38.72 -3.33 0.17
CA LYS A 20 -39.04 -2.89 1.54
C LYS A 20 -37.88 -3.31 2.47
N LEU A 21 -37.04 -2.35 2.85
CA LEU A 21 -36.11 -2.49 3.97
C LEU A 21 -36.93 -2.82 5.24
N GLN A 22 -36.80 -4.05 5.73
CA GLN A 22 -37.31 -4.41 7.05
C GLN A 22 -36.60 -3.56 8.11
N LYS A 23 -37.38 -2.87 8.94
CA LYS A 23 -36.89 -2.14 10.11
C LYS A 23 -36.39 -3.16 11.15
N LEU A 24 -35.07 -3.22 11.37
CA LEU A 24 -34.47 -3.96 12.47
C LEU A 24 -34.83 -3.29 13.80
N LYS A 25 -35.28 -4.09 14.78
CA LYS A 25 -35.65 -3.62 16.12
C LYS A 25 -34.40 -3.40 17.01
N PRO A 26 -34.46 -2.53 18.04
CA PRO A 26 -33.27 -2.01 18.72
C PRO A 26 -32.55 -2.95 19.70
N HIS A 27 -32.84 -4.26 19.73
CA HIS A 27 -32.39 -5.13 20.82
C HIS A 27 -31.58 -6.39 20.46
N ASP A 28 -31.19 -6.59 19.19
CA ASP A 28 -30.42 -7.79 18.80
C ASP A 28 -28.93 -7.55 18.52
N CYS A 29 -28.31 -6.52 19.11
CA CYS A 29 -26.86 -6.30 19.02
C CYS A 29 -26.27 -5.89 20.37
N ALA A 30 -26.28 -6.80 21.34
CA ALA A 30 -25.46 -6.67 22.53
C ALA A 30 -24.15 -7.45 22.33
N ILE A 31 -23.13 -6.81 21.72
CA ILE A 31 -21.74 -7.26 21.89
C ILE A 31 -21.22 -6.52 23.12
N MET A 32 -21.19 -7.19 24.26
CA MET A 32 -20.46 -6.70 25.42
C MET A 32 -18.96 -6.79 25.11
N VAL A 33 -18.33 -5.65 24.88
CA VAL A 33 -16.87 -5.53 24.92
C VAL A 33 -16.49 -5.28 26.38
N ALA A 34 -16.01 -6.32 27.06
CA ALA A 34 -15.28 -6.15 28.29
C ALA A 34 -13.99 -5.37 27.97
N ALA A 35 -13.95 -4.10 28.37
CA ALA A 35 -12.74 -3.30 28.32
C ALA A 35 -11.75 -3.89 29.34
N LYS A 36 -10.74 -4.62 28.85
CA LYS A 36 -9.50 -4.76 29.60
C LYS A 36 -8.60 -3.59 29.25
N THR A 37 -8.32 -2.84 30.30
CA THR A 37 -7.39 -1.72 30.43
C THR A 37 -5.99 -2.07 29.99
N GLY A 38 -5.40 -1.16 29.19
CA GLY A 38 -3.98 -0.78 29.22
C GLY A 38 -2.95 -1.89 29.10
N GLU A 39 -2.61 -2.23 27.87
CA GLU A 39 -1.25 -2.68 27.55
C GLU A 39 -0.72 -1.75 26.46
N ASP A 40 0.38 -1.05 26.78
CA ASP A 40 1.16 -0.28 25.82
C ASP A 40 1.56 -1.21 24.67
N VAL A 41 1.19 -0.82 23.44
CA VAL A 41 1.71 -1.47 22.24
C VAL A 41 3.16 -1.04 22.11
N GLU A 42 4.04 -1.80 22.74
CA GLU A 42 5.48 -1.66 22.59
C GLU A 42 5.84 -1.94 21.12
N LEU A 43 6.38 -0.93 20.44
CA LEU A 43 6.94 -1.13 19.10
C LEU A 43 8.03 -2.19 19.19
N PRO A 44 8.07 -3.18 18.28
CA PRO A 44 9.17 -4.14 18.21
C PRO A 44 10.49 -3.38 18.05
N THR A 45 11.36 -3.47 19.05
CA THR A 45 12.70 -2.88 18.99
C THR A 45 13.58 -3.83 18.17
N VAL A 46 13.75 -3.50 16.89
CA VAL A 46 14.51 -4.30 15.92
C VAL A 46 16.03 -4.12 16.17
N PRO A 47 16.85 -5.19 16.06
CA PRO A 47 18.30 -5.07 16.04
C PRO A 47 18.76 -4.16 14.90
N ARG A 48 19.42 -3.05 15.24
CA ARG A 48 19.86 -2.02 14.29
C ARG A 48 21.06 -2.50 13.47
N LEU A 49 20.87 -2.75 12.17
CA LEU A 49 21.98 -2.65 11.22
C LEU A 49 22.30 -1.16 11.01
N GLN A 50 23.43 -0.72 11.55
CA GLN A 50 23.80 0.70 11.61
C GLN A 50 24.13 1.29 10.23
N GLY A 51 24.67 0.51 9.29
CA GLY A 51 25.11 1.00 7.98
C GLY A 51 23.97 1.48 7.05
N LEU A 52 22.96 0.63 6.83
CA LEU A 52 21.82 0.94 5.97
C LEU A 52 21.01 2.13 6.50
N GLN A 53 20.79 2.17 7.82
CA GLN A 53 20.11 3.29 8.48
C GLN A 53 20.86 4.60 8.25
N HIS A 54 22.18 4.65 8.42
CA HIS A 54 22.94 5.91 8.24
C HIS A 54 22.92 6.43 6.79
N SER A 55 23.08 5.56 5.79
CA SER A 55 23.04 5.96 4.37
C SER A 55 21.64 6.42 3.95
N LEU A 56 20.61 5.65 4.30
CA LEU A 56 19.22 6.05 4.08
C LEU A 56 18.88 7.32 4.86
N GLN A 57 19.35 7.46 6.09
CA GLN A 57 19.08 8.61 6.94
C GLN A 57 19.68 9.91 6.37
N LEU A 58 20.87 9.85 5.76
CA LEU A 58 21.47 11.00 5.07
C LEU A 58 20.63 11.41 3.84
N ASP A 59 20.12 10.45 3.08
CA ASP A 59 19.30 10.76 1.91
C ASP A 59 17.85 11.18 2.27
N LEU A 60 17.32 10.63 3.37
CA LEU A 60 16.08 11.06 4.01
C LEU A 60 16.20 12.45 4.62
N GLU A 61 17.38 12.86 5.08
CA GLU A 61 17.66 14.22 5.55
C GLU A 61 17.63 15.24 4.40
N ALA A 62 18.04 14.86 3.19
CA ALA A 62 17.80 15.68 2.01
C ALA A 62 16.29 15.81 1.72
N HIS A 63 15.51 14.72 1.86
CA HIS A 63 14.04 14.73 1.73
C HIS A 63 13.31 15.45 2.88
N ARG A 64 13.89 15.54 4.09
CA ARG A 64 13.37 16.32 5.24
C ARG A 64 13.19 17.79 4.90
N ARG A 65 14.02 18.35 4.00
CA ARG A 65 13.88 19.74 3.53
C ARG A 65 12.53 19.97 2.83
N TRP A 66 11.84 18.89 2.42
CA TRP A 66 10.49 18.90 1.85
C TRP A 66 9.45 18.30 2.82
N ASN A 67 9.06 19.03 3.88
CA ASN A 67 7.83 18.93 4.69
C ASN A 67 7.06 17.57 4.72
N SER A 68 7.73 16.42 4.83
CA SER A 68 7.16 15.08 4.79
C SER A 68 7.56 14.30 6.02
N SER A 69 6.68 13.41 6.48
CA SER A 69 7.08 12.41 7.48
C SER A 69 8.23 11.58 6.91
N LEU A 70 9.14 11.13 7.77
CA LEU A 70 10.31 10.34 7.36
C LEU A 70 9.92 9.15 6.48
N SER A 71 8.86 8.43 6.87
CA SER A 71 8.32 7.30 6.11
C SER A 71 7.83 7.66 4.72
N LEU A 72 7.21 8.83 4.57
CA LEU A 72 6.76 9.30 3.26
C LEU A 72 7.95 9.75 2.40
N GLY A 73 8.96 10.38 3.01
CA GLY A 73 10.23 10.68 2.35
C GLY A 73 10.89 9.42 1.79
N PHE A 74 10.94 8.36 2.60
CA PHE A 74 11.43 7.05 2.18
C PHE A 74 10.62 6.46 1.04
N LEU A 75 9.29 6.39 1.16
CA LEU A 75 8.49 5.83 0.06
C LEU A 75 8.65 6.62 -1.23
N ASN A 76 8.85 7.94 -1.18
CA ASN A 76 9.10 8.77 -2.37
C ASN A 76 10.46 8.50 -3.03
N SER A 77 11.43 7.92 -2.31
CA SER A 77 12.69 7.50 -2.92
C SER A 77 12.60 6.10 -3.55
N VAL A 78 11.60 5.29 -3.21
CA VAL A 78 11.38 3.97 -3.84
C VAL A 78 10.91 4.17 -5.28
N ASP A 79 11.72 3.71 -6.24
CA ASP A 79 11.43 3.73 -7.68
C ASP A 79 10.56 2.53 -8.08
N ARG A 80 11.04 1.32 -7.75
CA ARG A 80 10.35 0.06 -8.03
C ARG A 80 10.84 -1.05 -7.12
N ILE A 81 10.03 -2.10 -7.04
CA ILE A 81 10.37 -3.33 -6.32
C ILE A 81 10.20 -4.51 -7.26
N GLU A 82 11.20 -5.36 -7.33
CA GLU A 82 11.17 -6.60 -8.11
C GLU A 82 11.18 -7.82 -7.19
N ILE A 83 10.52 -8.90 -7.61
CA ILE A 83 10.53 -10.19 -6.90
C ILE A 83 10.95 -11.25 -7.91
N ASN A 84 12.26 -11.50 -7.96
CA ASN A 84 12.86 -12.40 -8.94
C ASN A 84 13.12 -13.79 -8.34
N GLU A 85 13.56 -13.83 -7.09
CA GLU A 85 14.00 -15.04 -6.39
C GLU A 85 13.02 -15.49 -5.30
N THR A 86 13.01 -16.80 -5.06
CA THR A 86 12.34 -17.40 -3.90
C THR A 86 13.26 -18.36 -3.19
N ARG A 87 13.24 -18.32 -1.86
CA ARG A 87 13.98 -19.23 -0.98
C ARG A 87 12.98 -20.08 -0.19
N ILE A 88 13.29 -21.35 0.01
CA ILE A 88 12.47 -22.24 0.83
C ILE A 88 13.24 -22.55 2.11
N GLU A 89 12.63 -22.26 3.25
CA GLU A 89 13.17 -22.52 4.58
C GLU A 89 12.04 -23.03 5.47
N ASP A 90 12.23 -24.18 6.13
CA ASP A 90 11.24 -24.82 7.01
C ASP A 90 9.83 -24.95 6.39
N LYS A 91 9.77 -25.36 5.12
CA LYS A 91 8.53 -25.48 4.32
C LYS A 91 7.80 -24.15 4.06
N THR A 92 8.40 -23.04 4.45
CA THR A 92 7.92 -21.69 4.17
C THR A 92 8.65 -21.14 2.94
N VAL A 93 7.90 -20.54 2.02
CA VAL A 93 8.46 -19.86 0.85
C VAL A 93 8.64 -18.39 1.19
N TYR A 94 9.88 -17.94 1.13
CA TYR A 94 10.29 -16.55 1.20
C TYR A 94 10.50 -16.01 -0.22
N TYR A 95 10.05 -14.78 -0.43
CA TYR A 95 10.19 -14.03 -1.65
C TYR A 95 11.22 -12.94 -1.41
N THR A 96 12.24 -12.85 -2.26
CA THR A 96 13.27 -11.82 -2.17
C THR A 96 12.79 -10.58 -2.91
N LEU A 97 12.54 -9.50 -2.17
CA LEU A 97 12.18 -8.21 -2.70
C LEU A 97 13.45 -7.42 -2.94
N GLU A 98 13.72 -7.12 -4.20
CA GLU A 98 14.81 -6.27 -4.66
C GLU A 98 14.30 -4.84 -4.78
N VAL A 99 14.76 -3.95 -3.89
CA VAL A 99 14.24 -2.59 -3.80
C VAL A 99 15.20 -1.61 -4.47
N TYR A 100 14.68 -0.87 -5.44
CA TYR A 100 15.44 0.13 -6.20
C TYR A 100 15.05 1.52 -5.72
N LEU A 101 16.01 2.29 -5.25
CA LEU A 101 15.80 3.69 -4.87
C LEU A 101 16.26 4.65 -5.97
N SER A 102 15.48 5.69 -6.23
CA SER A 102 15.88 6.87 -7.00
C SER A 102 16.61 7.85 -6.08
N LEU A 103 17.90 7.62 -5.85
CA LEU A 103 18.74 8.51 -5.05
C LEU A 103 19.07 9.79 -5.85
N PRO A 104 19.03 10.98 -5.25
CA PRO A 104 19.55 12.19 -5.87
C PRO A 104 21.04 12.00 -6.19
N THR A 105 21.43 12.11 -7.45
CA THR A 105 22.85 12.18 -7.83
C THR A 105 23.47 13.42 -7.20
N SER A 106 24.50 13.24 -6.37
CA SER A 106 25.26 14.30 -5.72
C SER A 106 25.62 15.41 -6.73
N ARG A 107 25.18 16.64 -6.46
CA ARG A 107 25.47 17.81 -7.28
C ARG A 107 26.74 18.50 -6.76
N LEU A 108 27.89 18.19 -7.34
CA LEU A 108 28.87 19.25 -7.59
C LEU A 108 28.39 19.99 -8.85
N PRO A 109 28.11 21.30 -8.79
CA PRO A 109 27.62 22.04 -9.94
C PRO A 109 28.71 22.13 -11.00
N THR A 110 28.57 21.38 -12.08
CA THR A 110 29.32 21.61 -13.32
C THR A 110 28.28 21.89 -14.40
N SER A 111 28.17 23.16 -14.79
CA SER A 111 27.34 23.71 -15.88
C SER A 111 25.88 24.11 -15.57
N PRO A 112 25.36 25.24 -16.12
CA PRO A 112 24.04 25.80 -15.77
C PRO A 112 22.84 25.10 -16.42
N ASP A 113 23.03 24.15 -17.34
CA ASP A 113 21.96 23.69 -18.25
C ASP A 113 21.44 22.26 -18.02
N ALA A 114 21.76 21.61 -16.89
CA ALA A 114 21.32 20.24 -16.64
C ALA A 114 20.03 20.18 -15.80
N CYS A 115 18.88 20.12 -16.49
CA CYS A 115 17.64 19.58 -15.95
C CYS A 115 17.92 18.11 -15.55
N SER A 116 18.18 17.85 -14.28
CA SER A 116 18.78 16.58 -13.83
C SER A 116 17.83 15.40 -14.09
N PRO A 117 18.19 14.43 -14.96
CA PRO A 117 17.41 13.21 -15.10
C PRO A 117 17.55 12.40 -13.80
N ARG A 118 16.43 11.93 -13.24
CA ARG A 118 16.48 10.90 -12.20
C ARG A 118 17.07 9.66 -12.86
N HIS A 119 18.25 9.22 -12.42
CA HIS A 119 18.83 7.98 -12.91
C HIS A 119 18.11 6.82 -12.23
N HIS A 120 17.44 5.98 -13.03
CA HIS A 120 16.92 4.71 -12.54
C HIS A 120 18.09 3.80 -12.17
N ALA A 121 18.08 3.30 -10.94
CA ALA A 121 19.11 2.37 -10.50
C ALA A 121 19.05 1.08 -11.33
N THR A 122 20.20 0.66 -11.87
CA THR A 122 20.37 -0.59 -12.61
C THR A 122 20.52 -1.79 -11.68
N HIS A 123 20.94 -1.56 -10.43
CA HIS A 123 21.09 -2.57 -9.39
C HIS A 123 20.17 -2.26 -8.20
N PRO A 124 19.66 -3.29 -7.51
CA PRO A 124 18.87 -3.08 -6.31
C PRO A 124 19.74 -2.41 -5.25
N THR A 125 19.15 -1.48 -4.50
CA THR A 125 19.81 -0.78 -3.41
C THR A 125 19.95 -1.69 -2.19
N PHE A 126 18.92 -2.50 -1.93
CA PHE A 126 18.94 -3.52 -0.88
C PHE A 126 17.95 -4.63 -1.22
N LYS A 127 18.08 -5.78 -0.54
CA LYS A 127 17.12 -6.87 -0.60
C LYS A 127 16.45 -7.10 0.74
N VAL A 128 15.22 -7.57 0.71
CA VAL A 128 14.51 -8.00 1.91
C VAL A 128 13.70 -9.26 1.62
N GLU A 129 13.76 -10.23 2.53
CA GLU A 129 12.99 -11.48 2.39
C GLU A 129 11.65 -11.36 3.13
N ARG A 130 10.56 -11.78 2.46
CA ARG A 130 9.22 -11.84 3.04
C ARG A 130 8.51 -13.11 2.66
N CYS A 131 7.81 -13.74 3.59
CA CYS A 131 6.91 -14.84 3.31
C CYS A 131 5.50 -14.35 2.95
N PHE A 132 4.68 -15.22 2.35
CA PHE A 132 3.34 -14.83 1.89
C PHE A 132 2.46 -14.26 3.00
N THR A 133 2.54 -14.79 4.22
CA THR A 133 1.71 -14.37 5.35
C THR A 133 2.03 -12.95 5.81
N GLU A 134 3.27 -12.49 5.69
CA GLU A 134 3.64 -11.10 6.00
C GLU A 134 2.98 -10.10 5.03
N PHE A 135 2.77 -10.48 3.77
CA PHE A 135 1.99 -9.66 2.82
C PHE A 135 0.50 -9.62 3.18
N GLU A 136 -0.06 -10.73 3.64
CA GLU A 136 -1.44 -10.77 4.15
C GLU A 136 -1.60 -9.87 5.37
N GLU A 137 -0.65 -9.91 6.30
CA GLU A 137 -0.62 -9.06 7.48
C GLU A 137 -0.51 -7.58 7.13
N LEU A 138 0.38 -7.20 6.22
CA LEU A 138 0.48 -5.82 5.73
C LEU A 138 -0.87 -5.34 5.17
N ARG A 139 -1.52 -6.17 4.35
CA ARG A 139 -2.83 -5.87 3.75
C ARG A 139 -3.90 -5.63 4.82
N GLU A 140 -3.98 -6.52 5.82
CA GLU A 140 -4.96 -6.42 6.91
C GLU A 140 -4.68 -5.24 7.84
N ASN A 141 -3.42 -4.93 8.13
CA ASN A 141 -3.05 -3.78 8.96
C ASN A 141 -3.38 -2.46 8.27
N VAL A 142 -3.09 -2.33 6.96
CA VAL A 142 -3.51 -1.16 6.17
C VAL A 142 -5.03 -1.05 6.14
N LEU A 143 -5.76 -2.15 5.93
CA LEU A 143 -7.23 -2.16 5.97
C LEU A 143 -7.76 -1.64 7.30
N LYS A 144 -7.24 -2.13 8.42
CA LYS A 144 -7.63 -1.67 9.77
C LYS A 144 -7.37 -0.17 9.92
N SER A 145 -6.23 0.34 9.48
CA SER A 145 -5.88 1.76 9.59
C SER A 145 -6.79 2.66 8.76
N VAL A 146 -7.13 2.27 7.53
CA VAL A 146 -8.02 3.08 6.68
C VAL A 146 -9.50 2.93 7.04
N SER A 147 -9.87 1.88 7.77
CA SER A 147 -11.25 1.63 8.23
C SER A 147 -11.57 2.22 9.61
N ARG A 148 -10.57 2.48 10.46
CA ARG A 148 -10.73 2.94 11.86
C ARG A 148 -11.25 4.38 12.04
N MET A 149 -11.77 5.03 11.00
CA MET A 149 -12.04 6.48 11.02
C MET A 149 -13.46 6.82 10.54
N PRO A 150 -14.45 6.98 11.45
CA PRO A 150 -15.84 7.32 11.08
C PRO A 150 -16.00 8.65 10.34
N GLN A 151 -14.96 9.49 10.29
CA GLN A 151 -15.00 10.91 9.90
C GLN A 151 -13.86 11.34 8.97
N CYS A 152 -13.14 10.38 8.38
CA CYS A 152 -12.12 10.68 7.38
C CYS A 152 -12.32 9.82 6.12
N THR A 153 -13.24 10.26 5.26
CA THR A 153 -13.42 9.74 3.90
C THR A 153 -12.61 10.56 2.90
N CYS A 154 -11.31 10.73 3.17
CA CYS A 154 -10.43 11.35 2.17
C CYS A 154 -10.16 10.37 1.03
N GLN A 155 -9.83 10.90 -0.15
CA GLN A 155 -9.59 10.07 -1.34
C GLN A 155 -8.52 9.00 -1.10
N TYR A 156 -7.50 9.31 -0.28
CA TYR A 156 -6.45 8.35 0.10
C TYR A 156 -7.03 7.09 0.75
N CYS A 157 -7.85 7.24 1.79
CA CYS A 157 -8.48 6.11 2.46
C CYS A 157 -9.45 5.36 1.54
N MET A 158 -10.22 6.10 0.75
CA MET A 158 -11.19 5.51 -0.19
C MET A 158 -10.49 4.65 -1.25
N ASP A 159 -9.38 5.12 -1.81
CA ASP A 159 -8.61 4.37 -2.79
C ASP A 159 -8.06 3.07 -2.20
N PHE A 160 -7.54 3.10 -0.96
CA PHE A 160 -7.11 1.88 -0.26
C PHE A 160 -8.26 0.92 -0.02
N LEU A 161 -9.42 1.40 0.42
CA LEU A 161 -10.59 0.56 0.64
C LEU A 161 -11.07 -0.09 -0.67
N VAL A 162 -11.15 0.67 -1.75
CA VAL A 162 -11.52 0.18 -3.09
C VAL A 162 -10.52 -0.85 -3.58
N TYR A 163 -9.22 -0.55 -3.48
CA TYR A 163 -8.16 -1.48 -3.87
C TYR A 163 -8.28 -2.81 -3.11
N ILE A 164 -8.28 -2.74 -1.78
CA ILE A 164 -8.31 -3.89 -0.89
C ILE A 164 -9.56 -4.74 -1.15
N ARG A 165 -10.71 -4.11 -1.40
CA ARG A 165 -11.97 -4.82 -1.62
C ARG A 165 -12.03 -5.46 -3.01
N TYR A 166 -11.65 -4.74 -4.06
CA TYR A 166 -12.00 -5.10 -5.44
C TYR A 166 -10.83 -5.57 -6.33
N LYS A 167 -9.57 -5.29 -5.99
CA LYS A 167 -8.43 -5.75 -6.80
C LYS A 167 -8.25 -7.27 -6.65
N PHE A 168 -8.24 -8.01 -7.75
CA PHE A 168 -8.13 -9.48 -7.69
C PHE A 168 -6.70 -9.98 -7.40
N SER A 169 -5.68 -9.25 -7.84
CA SER A 169 -4.27 -9.58 -7.65
C SER A 169 -3.77 -9.16 -6.26
N GLN A 170 -4.21 -9.86 -5.21
CA GLN A 170 -3.83 -9.54 -3.83
C GLN A 170 -3.38 -10.79 -3.06
N PRO A 171 -2.54 -10.62 -2.01
CA PRO A 171 -2.21 -11.69 -1.07
C PRO A 171 -3.47 -12.04 -0.26
N ARG A 172 -4.22 -13.01 -0.75
CA ARG A 172 -5.40 -13.60 -0.08
C ARG A 172 -5.14 -15.08 0.11
N GLY A 173 -5.70 -15.66 1.17
CA GLY A 173 -5.53 -17.10 1.45
C GLY A 173 -5.89 -18.01 0.27
N ILE A 174 -6.87 -17.63 -0.55
CA ILE A 174 -7.22 -18.39 -1.76
C ILE A 174 -6.10 -18.40 -2.81
N VAL A 175 -5.36 -17.30 -2.97
CA VAL A 175 -4.22 -17.21 -3.90
C VAL A 175 -3.08 -18.11 -3.43
N LYS A 176 -2.86 -18.22 -2.12
CA LYS A 176 -1.86 -19.15 -1.54
C LYS A 176 -2.15 -20.61 -1.92
N LEU A 177 -3.44 -20.98 -2.02
CA LEU A 177 -3.90 -22.33 -2.30
C LEU A 177 -3.99 -22.66 -3.80
N THR A 178 -4.36 -21.69 -4.64
CA THR A 178 -4.67 -21.95 -6.06
C THR A 178 -3.56 -21.55 -7.03
N SER A 179 -2.53 -20.82 -6.58
CA SER A 179 -1.50 -20.27 -7.47
C SER A 179 -0.13 -20.95 -7.28
N GLY A 180 0.51 -21.27 -8.41
CA GLY A 180 1.92 -21.66 -8.45
C GLY A 180 2.86 -20.52 -8.04
N THR A 181 4.12 -20.84 -7.73
CA THR A 181 5.12 -19.89 -7.20
C THR A 181 5.34 -18.69 -8.11
N GLU A 182 5.45 -18.89 -9.43
CA GLU A 182 5.63 -17.79 -10.40
C GLU A 182 4.44 -16.82 -10.40
N LYS A 183 3.21 -17.36 -10.37
CA LYS A 183 2.01 -16.52 -10.32
C LYS A 183 1.94 -15.75 -9.00
N ARG A 184 2.34 -16.38 -7.89
CA ARG A 184 2.45 -15.71 -6.59
C ARG A 184 3.47 -14.58 -6.63
N LYS A 185 4.67 -14.76 -7.20
CA LYS A 185 5.66 -13.68 -7.38
C LYS A 185 5.04 -12.48 -8.12
N GLN A 186 4.37 -12.71 -9.24
CA GLN A 186 3.73 -11.64 -10.01
C GLN A 186 2.66 -10.89 -9.19
N ILE A 187 1.81 -11.62 -8.46
CA ILE A 187 0.77 -11.03 -7.60
C ILE A 187 1.40 -10.19 -6.49
N LEU A 188 2.41 -10.72 -5.80
CA LEU A 188 3.07 -10.04 -4.69
C LEU A 188 3.86 -8.81 -5.15
N ALA A 189 4.55 -8.90 -6.29
CA ALA A 189 5.26 -7.78 -6.89
C ALA A 189 4.29 -6.66 -7.28
N THR A 190 3.18 -7.01 -7.94
CA THR A 190 2.14 -6.04 -8.30
C THR A 190 1.56 -5.38 -7.04
N PHE A 191 1.24 -6.20 -6.03
CA PHE A 191 0.66 -5.73 -4.78
C PHE A 191 1.57 -4.73 -4.05
N ILE A 192 2.86 -5.04 -3.88
CA ILE A 192 3.74 -4.16 -3.11
C ILE A 192 4.05 -2.87 -3.86
N ASN A 193 4.23 -2.91 -5.17
CA ASN A 193 4.41 -1.69 -5.97
C ASN A 193 3.15 -0.81 -5.94
N ASP A 194 1.96 -1.41 -6.03
CA ASP A 194 0.70 -0.67 -5.86
C ASP A 194 0.62 -0.03 -4.46
N PHE A 195 0.98 -0.75 -3.40
CA PHE A 195 0.97 -0.23 -2.02
C PHE A 195 1.96 0.92 -1.81
N VAL A 196 3.17 0.83 -2.37
CA VAL A 196 4.15 1.93 -2.36
C VAL A 196 3.60 3.14 -3.10
N ALA A 197 3.14 2.96 -4.35
CA ALA A 197 2.59 4.04 -5.16
C ALA A 197 1.39 4.71 -4.48
N MET A 198 0.51 3.93 -3.85
CA MET A 198 -0.61 4.47 -3.09
C MET A 198 -0.16 5.18 -1.81
N GLY A 199 0.87 4.64 -1.14
CA GLY A 199 1.47 5.20 0.08
C GLY A 199 2.21 6.52 -0.13
N GLN A 200 2.79 6.74 -1.31
CA GLN A 200 3.46 7.99 -1.72
C GLN A 200 2.49 9.18 -1.85
N ARG A 201 1.19 8.91 -2.02
CA ARG A 201 0.20 9.97 -2.28
C ARG A 201 -0.14 10.74 -1.00
N ARG A 202 -0.48 12.01 -1.19
CA ARG A 202 -1.18 12.82 -0.20
C ARG A 202 -2.57 13.15 -0.70
N ALA A 203 -3.55 13.12 0.19
CA ALA A 203 -4.88 13.62 -0.11
C ALA A 203 -5.23 14.79 0.81
N PRO A 204 -5.86 15.86 0.29
CA PRO A 204 -6.42 16.88 1.14
C PRO A 204 -7.49 16.25 2.04
N THR A 205 -7.47 16.62 3.32
CA THR A 205 -8.52 16.23 4.26
C THR A 205 -9.61 17.28 4.25
N LEU A 206 -10.87 16.87 4.09
CA LEU A 206 -12.00 17.77 4.24
C LEU A 206 -12.12 18.16 5.73
N GLY A 207 -11.99 19.46 6.03
CA GLY A 207 -12.08 20.00 7.38
C GLY A 207 -10.76 20.05 8.15
N LYS A 208 -10.85 20.35 9.46
CA LYS A 208 -9.68 20.60 10.33
C LYS A 208 -8.97 19.33 10.83
N ARG A 209 -9.57 18.15 10.64
CA ARG A 209 -9.04 16.88 11.17
C ARG A 209 -8.00 16.29 10.20
N LYS A 210 -6.85 15.91 10.74
CA LYS A 210 -5.80 15.21 10.00
C LYS A 210 -6.20 13.75 9.79
N CYS A 211 -5.80 13.20 8.65
CA CYS A 211 -5.99 11.80 8.32
C CYS A 211 -4.83 10.98 8.88
N GLU A 212 -5.03 10.30 10.01
CA GLU A 212 -3.98 9.48 10.62
C GLU A 212 -3.49 8.36 9.69
N ALA A 213 -4.33 7.84 8.81
CA ALA A 213 -3.92 6.83 7.83
C ALA A 213 -2.82 7.33 6.87
N GLN A 214 -2.79 8.63 6.54
CA GLN A 214 -1.74 9.22 5.70
C GLN A 214 -0.38 9.30 6.43
N LYS A 215 -0.34 9.05 7.74
CA LYS A 215 0.89 8.88 8.53
C LYS A 215 1.19 7.41 8.76
N LEU A 216 0.20 6.62 9.17
CA LEU A 216 0.36 5.22 9.56
C LEU A 216 0.68 4.31 8.38
N VAL A 217 -0.01 4.47 7.25
CA VAL A 217 0.18 3.58 6.09
C VAL A 217 1.60 3.68 5.52
N PRO A 218 2.17 4.88 5.31
CA PRO A 218 3.57 4.99 4.88
C PRO A 218 4.55 4.32 5.84
N ALA A 219 4.34 4.45 7.15
CA ALA A 219 5.19 3.83 8.17
C ALA A 219 5.10 2.29 8.14
N MET A 220 3.91 1.73 7.91
CA MET A 220 3.72 0.28 7.79
C MET A 220 4.42 -0.28 6.54
N VAL A 221 4.32 0.41 5.40
CA VAL A 221 4.99 -0.01 4.17
C VAL A 221 6.51 0.15 4.30
N GLU A 222 6.99 1.24 4.89
CA GLU A 222 8.42 1.42 5.19
C GLU A 222 8.96 0.27 6.06
N ALA A 223 8.30 -0.04 7.19
CA ALA A 223 8.72 -1.13 8.06
C ALA A 223 8.72 -2.48 7.32
N PHE A 224 7.72 -2.71 6.46
CA PHE A 224 7.67 -3.90 5.63
C PHE A 224 8.83 -3.99 4.64
N LEU A 225 9.39 -2.87 4.16
CA LEU A 225 10.52 -2.87 3.24
C LEU A 225 11.88 -2.88 3.94
N LEU A 226 12.00 -2.32 5.15
CA LEU A 226 13.29 -2.15 5.83
C LEU A 226 13.60 -3.22 6.88
N ASN A 227 12.60 -3.84 7.51
CA ASN A 227 12.87 -4.81 8.58
C ASN A 227 13.66 -6.01 8.02
N ASN A 228 14.81 -6.32 8.62
CA ASN A 228 15.70 -7.39 8.17
C ASN A 228 16.25 -7.20 6.73
N ALA A 229 16.26 -5.98 6.21
CA ALA A 229 16.89 -5.68 4.93
C ALA A 229 18.41 -5.94 4.98
N ARG A 230 18.97 -6.36 3.84
CA ARG A 230 20.39 -6.62 3.64
C ARG A 230 20.90 -5.83 2.45
N ASP A 231 22.11 -5.31 2.55
CA ASP A 231 22.79 -4.63 1.45
C ASP A 231 23.02 -5.61 0.27
N CYS A 232 22.99 -5.08 -0.95
CA CYS A 232 23.31 -5.82 -2.17
C CYS A 232 24.80 -5.79 -2.49
#